data_AF-A0A7U3SQ38-F1
#
_entry.id   AF-A0A7U3SQ38-F1
#
_cell.length_a   1.000
_cell.length_b   1.000
_cell.length_c   1.000
_cell.angle_alpha   90.00
_cell.angle_beta   90.00
_cell.angle_gamma   90.00
#
_symmetry.space_group_name_H-M   'P 1'
#
loop_
_entity.id
_entity.type
_entity.pdbx_description
1 polymer ?
#
loop_
_entity_poly.entity_id
_entity_poly.type
_entity_poly.pdbx_seq_one_letter_code
_entity_poly.pdbx_strand_id
1 'polypeptide(L)'
;MKNNGYEYLLNSIYYRGGITNQGMNDLLYQEMQNEYGNLNHQQAGANLNGGYAFKKSFLVVRNYVQQAIKHGMKNLRLKMEVADITKLTYIVAMLNREFFDKKSLDSIIASANAVFSQYNLKN
;
A
#
# COMPACT_ATOMS: atom_id res chain seq x y z
N MET A 1 12.65 4.15 13.85
CA MET A 1 12.28 3.26 12.75
C MET A 1 12.04 4.12 11.52
N LYS A 2 12.73 3.90 10.39
CA LYS A 2 12.37 4.60 9.14
C LYS A 2 11.02 4.04 8.71
N ASN A 3 9.94 4.82 8.84
CA ASN A 3 8.63 4.44 8.30
C ASN A 3 8.83 4.08 6.82
N ASN A 4 8.69 2.80 6.49
CA ASN A 4 8.80 2.36 5.11
C ASN A 4 7.60 2.95 4.32
N GLY A 5 7.71 3.13 3.01
CA GLY A 5 6.65 3.76 2.22
C GLY A 5 5.30 3.05 2.37
N TYR A 6 5.31 1.75 2.63
CA TYR A 6 4.11 0.96 2.85
C TYR A 6 3.37 1.34 4.13
N GLU A 7 4.08 1.46 5.25
CA GLU A 7 3.57 1.95 6.53
C GLU A 7 3.00 3.37 6.39
N TYR A 8 3.71 4.26 5.71
CA TYR A 8 3.22 5.61 5.47
C TYR A 8 1.91 5.62 4.68
N LEU A 9 1.77 4.75 3.66
CA LEU A 9 0.53 4.61 2.89
C LEU A 9 -0.62 4.14 3.78
N LEU A 10 -0.42 3.08 4.56
CA LEU A 10 -1.46 2.56 5.45
C LEU A 10 -1.88 3.61 6.48
N ASN A 11 -0.92 4.29 7.10
CA ASN A 11 -1.21 5.33 8.07
C ASN A 11 -1.93 6.53 7.44
N SER A 12 -1.53 6.90 6.23
CA SER A 12 -2.18 7.95 5.45
C SER A 12 -3.66 7.68 5.17
N ILE A 13 -4.06 6.42 5.04
CA ILE A 13 -5.44 6.06 4.69
C ILE A 13 -6.26 5.66 5.92
N TYR A 14 -5.65 4.95 6.86
CA TYR A 14 -6.35 4.28 7.97
C TYR A 14 -6.02 4.86 9.34
N TYR A 15 -4.90 5.57 9.50
CA TYR A 15 -4.50 6.16 10.78
C TYR A 15 -4.94 7.64 10.82
N ARG A 16 -6.22 7.86 11.16
CA ARG A 16 -6.72 9.15 11.64
C ARG A 16 -7.17 8.99 13.07
N GLY A 17 -6.42 9.59 14.00
CA GLY A 17 -6.72 9.61 15.44
C GLY A 17 -7.95 10.42 15.83
N GLY A 18 -9.15 10.10 15.34
CA GLY A 18 -10.36 10.51 16.06
C GLY A 18 -11.65 10.83 15.30
N ILE A 19 -11.83 10.52 14.01
CA ILE A 19 -13.08 10.96 13.31
C ILE A 19 -13.87 9.84 12.63
N THR A 20 -13.37 8.61 12.57
CA THR A 20 -14.15 7.48 12.06
C THR A 20 -13.97 6.26 12.96
N ASN A 21 -15.08 5.71 13.47
CA ASN A 21 -15.17 4.46 14.24
C ASN A 21 -14.76 3.19 13.43
N GLN A 22 -13.86 3.33 12.45
CA GLN A 22 -13.36 2.28 11.56
C GLN A 22 -11.85 2.44 11.39
N GLY A 23 -11.12 2.57 12.51
CA GLY A 23 -9.68 2.34 12.50
C GLY A 23 -9.41 0.91 12.03
N MET A 24 -8.32 0.70 11.28
CA MET A 24 -7.93 -0.64 10.87
C MET A 24 -7.59 -1.47 12.12
N ASN A 25 -8.10 -2.70 12.21
CA ASN A 25 -7.81 -3.59 13.33
C ASN A 25 -6.29 -3.77 13.47
N ASP A 26 -5.74 -3.58 14.67
CA ASP A 26 -4.30 -3.72 14.94
C ASP A 26 -3.74 -5.08 14.50
N LEU A 27 -4.54 -6.15 14.61
CA LEU A 27 -4.17 -7.48 14.11
C LEU A 27 -3.99 -7.50 12.59
N LEU A 28 -4.90 -6.85 11.86
CA LEU A 28 -4.82 -6.74 10.40
C LEU A 28 -3.64 -5.86 9.98
N TYR A 29 -3.37 -4.78 10.72
CA TYR A 29 -2.19 -3.94 10.49
C TYR A 29 -0.89 -4.73 10.70
N GLN A 30 -0.80 -5.52 11.76
CA GLN A 30 0.35 -6.38 12.01
C GLN A 30 0.53 -7.44 10.92
N GLU A 31 -0.55 -8.09 10.48
CA GLU A 31 -0.53 -9.04 9.36
C GLU A 31 -0.01 -8.37 8.08
N MET A 32 -0.52 -7.19 7.75
CA MET A 32 -0.08 -6.38 6.62
C MET A 32 1.42 -6.06 6.67
N GLN A 33 1.93 -5.67 7.84
CA GLN A 33 3.34 -5.34 8.02
C GLN A 33 4.24 -6.58 7.95
N ASN A 34 3.79 -7.70 8.51
CA ASN A 34 4.51 -8.98 8.45
C ASN A 34 4.67 -9.45 7.01
N GLU A 35 3.59 -9.40 6.21
CA GLU A 35 3.65 -9.80 4.80
C GLU A 35 4.56 -8.90 3.97
N TYR A 36 4.59 -7.59 4.26
CA TYR A 36 5.55 -6.68 3.62
C TYR A 36 6.99 -6.93 4.07
N GLY A 37 7.20 -7.25 5.35
CA GLY A 37 8.49 -7.66 5.91
C GLY A 37 9.03 -8.93 5.25
N ASN A 38 8.16 -9.92 5.02
CA ASN A 38 8.49 -11.17 4.34
C ASN A 38 9.09 -10.94 2.95
N LEU A 39 8.65 -9.90 2.22
CA LEU A 39 9.21 -9.54 0.92
C LEU A 39 10.69 -9.13 0.98
N ASN A 40 11.17 -8.60 2.11
CA ASN A 40 12.59 -8.28 2.31
C ASN A 40 13.42 -9.52 2.65
N HIS A 41 12.85 -10.47 3.40
CA HIS A 41 13.55 -11.68 3.84
C HIS A 41 13.58 -12.78 2.77
N GLN A 42 12.59 -12.79 1.86
CA GLN A 42 12.40 -13.82 0.85
C GLN A 42 12.89 -13.38 -0.53
N GLN A 43 13.78 -12.39 -0.60
CA GLN A 43 14.23 -11.76 -1.83
C GLN A 43 14.85 -12.81 -2.78
N ALA A 44 14.04 -13.27 -3.74
CA ALA A 44 14.34 -14.17 -4.87
C ALA A 44 15.59 -15.07 -4.73
N GLY A 45 15.67 -15.86 -3.66
CA GLY A 45 16.85 -16.67 -3.34
C GLY A 45 16.65 -18.16 -3.62
N ALA A 46 17.08 -18.61 -4.80
CA ALA A 46 17.54 -19.96 -5.20
C ALA A 46 16.66 -21.23 -5.02
N ASN A 47 15.59 -21.24 -4.21
CA ASN A 47 14.78 -22.45 -3.98
C ASN A 47 13.28 -22.23 -4.27
N LEU A 48 12.63 -23.27 -4.83
CA LEU A 48 11.23 -23.25 -5.27
C LEU A 48 10.26 -22.79 -4.17
N ASN A 49 10.53 -23.20 -2.92
CA ASN A 49 9.74 -22.83 -1.75
C ASN A 49 9.86 -21.34 -1.40
N GLY A 50 11.05 -20.75 -1.50
CA GLY A 50 11.26 -19.31 -1.29
C GLY A 50 10.57 -18.47 -2.36
N GLY A 51 10.61 -18.91 -3.61
CA GLY A 51 9.90 -18.25 -4.71
C GLY A 51 8.37 -18.32 -4.57
N TYR A 52 7.83 -19.44 -4.12
CA TYR A 52 6.40 -19.58 -3.84
C TYR A 52 5.94 -18.70 -2.67
N ALA A 53 6.67 -18.72 -1.54
CA ALA A 53 6.38 -17.89 -0.38
C ALA A 53 6.43 -16.39 -0.72
N PHE A 54 7.47 -15.96 -1.45
CA PHE A 54 7.58 -14.59 -1.94
C PHE A 54 6.37 -14.19 -2.78
N LYS A 55 5.98 -14.99 -3.77
CA LYS A 55 4.83 -14.69 -4.63
C LYS A 55 3.53 -14.61 -3.83
N LYS A 56 3.33 -15.49 -2.85
CA LYS A 56 2.15 -15.46 -1.96
C LYS A 56 2.10 -14.15 -1.19
N SER A 57 3.15 -13.81 -0.44
CA SER A 57 3.23 -12.55 0.30
C SER A 57 3.08 -11.35 -0.62
N PHE A 58 3.65 -11.41 -1.83
CA PHE A 58 3.57 -10.35 -2.81
C PHE A 58 2.13 -10.07 -3.24
N LEU A 59 1.36 -11.11 -3.56
CA LEU A 59 -0.05 -10.97 -3.91
C LEU A 59 -0.87 -10.36 -2.78
N VAL A 60 -0.60 -10.79 -1.55
CA VAL A 60 -1.28 -10.28 -0.35
C VAL A 60 -1.00 -8.78 -0.15
N VAL A 61 0.28 -8.39 -0.14
CA VAL A 61 0.68 -6.97 -0.02
C VAL A 61 0.12 -6.15 -1.17
N ARG A 62 0.22 -6.62 -2.42
CA ARG A 62 -0.32 -5.94 -3.61
C ARG A 62 -1.81 -5.66 -3.47
N ASN A 63 -2.56 -6.63 -2.95
CA ASN A 63 -3.99 -6.48 -2.68
C ASN A 63 -4.24 -5.42 -1.60
N TYR A 64 -3.48 -5.42 -0.50
CA TYR A 64 -3.61 -4.41 0.55
C TYR A 64 -3.29 -2.99 0.05
N VAL A 65 -2.23 -2.81 -0.73
CA VAL A 65 -1.89 -1.51 -1.36
C VAL A 65 -3.05 -1.05 -2.25
N GLN A 66 -3.60 -1.94 -3.08
CA GLN A 66 -4.74 -1.61 -3.94
C GLN A 66 -5.97 -1.18 -3.15
N GLN A 67 -6.30 -1.90 -2.07
CA GLN A 67 -7.43 -1.56 -1.22
C GLN A 67 -7.21 -0.21 -0.51
N ALA A 68 -6.02 0.04 0.02
CA ALA A 68 -5.66 1.31 0.64
C ALA A 68 -5.84 2.48 -0.35
N ILE A 69 -5.34 2.36 -1.58
CA ILE A 69 -5.52 3.41 -2.59
C ILE A 69 -7.01 3.65 -2.88
N LYS A 70 -7.79 2.58 -3.10
CA LYS A 70 -9.23 2.69 -3.37
C LYS A 70 -9.99 3.34 -2.21
N HIS A 71 -9.67 2.97 -0.97
CA HIS A 71 -10.25 3.58 0.22
C HIS A 71 -9.85 5.04 0.37
N GLY A 72 -8.59 5.38 0.14
CA GLY A 72 -8.11 6.75 0.13
C GLY A 72 -8.83 7.63 -0.89
N MET A 73 -8.95 7.16 -2.14
CA MET A 73 -9.71 7.84 -3.20
C MET A 73 -11.16 8.06 -2.80
N LYS A 74 -11.82 7.05 -2.20
CA LYS A 74 -13.21 7.15 -1.75
C LYS A 74 -13.36 8.19 -0.64
N ASN A 75 -12.49 8.15 0.37
CA ASN A 75 -12.56 9.00 1.57
C ASN A 75 -12.17 10.44 1.29
N LEU A 76 -11.28 10.67 0.33
CA LEU A 76 -10.78 12.00 -0.03
C LEU A 76 -11.40 12.55 -1.31
N ARG A 77 -12.37 11.85 -1.92
CA ARG A 77 -12.95 12.18 -3.24
C ARG A 77 -13.36 13.65 -3.40
N LEU A 78 -13.95 14.25 -2.35
CA LEU A 78 -14.42 15.63 -2.38
C LEU A 78 -13.29 16.68 -2.32
N LYS A 79 -12.08 16.27 -1.94
CA LYS A 79 -10.90 17.13 -1.82
C LYS A 79 -9.90 16.95 -2.96
N MET A 80 -9.96 15.82 -3.65
CA MET A 80 -8.98 15.46 -4.67
C MET A 80 -9.24 16.14 -6.01
N GLU A 81 -8.16 16.61 -6.63
CA GLU A 81 -8.21 17.07 -8.02
C GLU A 81 -8.42 15.91 -8.98
N VAL A 82 -9.06 16.19 -10.12
CA VAL A 82 -9.34 15.18 -11.17
C VAL A 82 -8.04 14.52 -11.64
N ALA A 83 -6.96 15.30 -11.81
CA ALA A 83 -5.66 14.79 -12.24
C ALA A 83 -5.10 13.73 -11.26
N ASP A 84 -5.25 13.95 -9.96
CA ASP A 84 -4.78 13.01 -8.93
C ASP A 84 -5.66 11.76 -8.85
N ILE A 85 -6.98 11.90 -9.04
CA ILE A 85 -7.89 10.75 -9.17
C ILE A 85 -7.48 9.88 -10.37
N THR A 86 -7.21 10.51 -11.52
CA THR A 86 -6.73 9.80 -12.72
C THR A 86 -5.40 9.11 -12.46
N LYS A 87 -4.46 9.77 -11.77
CA LYS A 87 -3.16 9.20 -11.42
C LYS A 87 -3.29 7.98 -10.49
N LEU A 88 -4.09 8.06 -9.44
CA LEU A 88 -4.34 6.93 -8.54
C LEU A 88 -5.08 5.79 -9.25
N THR A 89 -6.00 6.10 -10.16
CA THR A 89 -6.68 5.10 -11.00
C THR A 89 -5.67 4.35 -11.87
N TYR A 90 -4.72 5.06 -12.48
CA TYR A 90 -3.63 4.46 -13.24
C TYR A 90 -2.72 3.58 -12.37
N ILE A 91 -2.38 4.03 -11.16
CA ILE A 91 -1.58 3.25 -10.19
C ILE A 91 -2.31 1.95 -9.82
N VAL A 92 -3.63 1.98 -9.58
CA VAL A 92 -4.43 0.76 -9.36
C VAL A 92 -4.38 -0.17 -10.59
N ALA A 93 -4.44 0.37 -11.81
CA ALA A 93 -4.31 -0.44 -13.01
C ALA A 93 -2.91 -1.08 -13.13
N MET A 94 -1.84 -0.40 -12.70
CA MET A 94 -0.49 -0.98 -12.65
C MET A 94 -0.42 -2.14 -11.65
N LEU A 95 -1.07 -2.03 -10.49
CA LEU A 95 -1.14 -3.10 -9.48
C LEU A 95 -1.85 -4.36 -9.99
N ASN A 96 -2.75 -4.24 -10.97
CA ASN A 96 -3.43 -5.38 -11.58
C ASN A 96 -2.60 -6.10 -12.67
N ARG A 97 -1.44 -5.56 -13.06
CA ARG A 97 -0.57 -6.21 -14.04
C ARG A 97 0.16 -7.40 -13.42
N GLU A 98 0.60 -8.33 -14.26
CA GLU A 98 1.46 -9.44 -13.85
C GLU A 98 2.89 -8.93 -13.61
N PHE A 99 3.26 -8.76 -12.33
CA PHE A 99 4.62 -8.48 -11.90
C PHE A 99 4.85 -9.06 -10.50
N PHE A 100 6.09 -9.46 -10.22
CA PHE A 100 6.52 -10.05 -8.94
C PHE A 100 7.92 -9.53 -8.59
N ASP A 101 8.03 -8.20 -8.48
CA ASP A 101 9.25 -7.51 -8.11
C ASP A 101 8.96 -6.48 -7.02
N LYS A 102 9.69 -6.59 -5.91
CA LYS A 102 9.52 -5.71 -4.75
C LYS A 102 9.86 -4.26 -5.10
N LYS A 103 10.88 -4.01 -5.92
CA LYS A 103 11.29 -2.64 -6.26
C LYS A 103 10.18 -1.90 -7.01
N SER A 104 9.54 -2.59 -7.95
CA SER A 104 8.38 -2.09 -8.69
C SER A 104 7.21 -1.81 -7.75
N LEU A 105 6.93 -2.71 -6.81
CA LEU A 105 5.89 -2.51 -5.80
C LEU A 105 6.19 -1.29 -4.92
N ASP A 106 7.44 -1.15 -4.45
CA ASP A 106 7.88 -0.01 -3.64
C ASP A 106 7.77 1.31 -4.40
N SER A 107 8.09 1.32 -5.71
CA SER A 107 7.93 2.49 -6.58
C SER A 107 6.46 2.89 -6.76
N ILE A 108 5.57 1.91 -6.89
CA ILE A 108 4.12 2.14 -6.97
C ILE A 108 3.62 2.74 -5.65
N ILE A 109 4.04 2.19 -4.51
CA ILE A 109 3.69 2.70 -3.18
C ILE A 109 4.17 4.15 -3.01
N ALA A 110 5.43 4.44 -3.37
CA ALA A 110 5.98 5.79 -3.29
C ALA A 110 5.18 6.78 -4.16
N SER A 111 4.76 6.36 -5.35
CA SER A 111 3.95 7.19 -6.26
C SER A 111 2.56 7.48 -5.69
N ALA A 112 1.93 6.51 -5.04
CA ALA A 112 0.65 6.69 -4.36
C ALA A 112 0.79 7.64 -3.15
N ASN A 113 1.85 7.48 -2.36
CA ASN A 113 2.14 8.34 -1.22
C ASN A 113 2.34 9.80 -1.61
N ALA A 114 3.03 10.07 -2.72
CA ALA A 114 3.23 11.42 -3.22
C ALA A 114 1.91 12.12 -3.59
N VAL A 115 0.87 11.35 -3.95
CA VAL A 115 -0.48 11.89 -4.14
C VAL A 115 -1.15 12.13 -2.79
N PHE A 116 -1.22 11.10 -1.93
CA PHE A 116 -1.94 11.20 -0.65
C PHE A 116 -1.34 12.20 0.34
N SER A 117 -0.03 12.44 0.30
CA SER A 117 0.64 13.41 1.18
C SER A 117 0.10 14.83 1.01
N GLN A 118 -0.43 15.17 -0.17
CA GLN A 118 -1.02 16.49 -0.45
C GLN A 118 -2.37 16.69 0.26
N TYR A 119 -3.07 15.59 0.55
CA TYR A 119 -4.43 15.58 1.10
C TYR A 119 -4.49 15.24 2.58
N ASN A 120 -3.39 14.71 3.13
CA ASN A 120 -3.22 14.36 4.53
C ASN A 120 -2.60 15.48 5.37
N LEU A 121 -2.62 16.72 4.88
CA LEU A 121 -2.31 17.90 5.67
C LEU A 121 -3.46 18.19 6.65
N LYS A 122 -3.36 17.63 7.86
CA LYS A 122 -3.74 18.16 9.19
C LYS A 122 -3.87 16.97 10.18
N ASN A 123 -3.21 16.96 11.33
CA ASN A 123 -2.81 18.08 12.21
C ASN A 123 -1.34 18.06 12.59
#